data_AF-A0A7X3J0Q0-F1
#
_entry.id   AF-A0A7X3J0Q0-F1
#
_cell.length_a   1.000
_cell.length_b   1.000
_cell.length_c   1.000
_cell.angle_alpha   90.00
_cell.angle_beta   90.00
_cell.angle_gamma   90.00
#
_symmetry.space_group_name_H-M   'P 1'
#
loop_
_entity.id
_entity.type
_entity.pdbx_description
1 polymer ?
#
loop_
_entity_poly.entity_id
_entity_poly.type
_entity_poly.pdbx_seq_one_letter_code
_entity_poly.pdbx_strand_id
1 'polypeptide(L)'
;MRASSAYSLFDTESVWAILMRIAPPVMLAQLIQAMYNIVDSYFVGQFSSDGLTALSIVYPVQLIVTAIAVGTGVGVNTLMSRYDGQGNHHLADRTAGTGTVLALISWLIFAVLSGLLMRPFAAISTESSSVADLAVTYGTIVCVGSPGVFLESTWSKVHQARGNMRLPMLAQIAGAAANIVLDPILIFGLGPAPALGVAGAAFATVSGQVLAALIVVSGFRKPPPIRVFRSYAAKIYRLGFPSIFMQLLFTVYIMALNMILAGFSDDAVTVLGLYYKVQSFFFIPLSGLQTCIVPLLSYTYAKGAYGRCRRVVKNSVLLAMSFMLVGIACFELIPEQLLRIFTAEPAVLEIGVQAFHIIGISFLPAVPSLILPVFFQAIGAALPSVLLSLTRQIFCLIPVFWLFSRIDLAYTWLAFPIAEVVTGTLGLCFYLHRIHIWDRCKGAAPKPERKGATAMKLITAIVNRRDTSEVCAALTDAGFYFTRMASTGGFLTGGNSTLLIGTEEDRVPQAIAIIRQNCSRRTEKISSNVQLATPSAAYPTEVTVGGATLFVSDVTQFEKI
;
A
#
# COMPACT_ATOMS: atom_id res chain seq x y z
N MET A 1 -1.04 -14.47 25.51
CA MET A 1 -2.37 -13.80 25.58
C MET A 1 -2.18 -12.28 25.58
N ARG A 2 -2.31 -11.59 24.44
CA ARG A 2 -2.48 -10.11 24.34
C ARG A 2 -2.81 -9.64 22.90
N ALA A 3 -3.57 -10.47 22.15
CA ALA A 3 -3.95 -10.15 20.77
C ALA A 3 -5.38 -9.59 20.63
N SER A 4 -6.23 -9.63 21.68
CA SER A 4 -7.64 -9.21 21.54
C SER A 4 -7.87 -7.70 21.59
N SER A 5 -6.95 -6.89 22.16
CA SER A 5 -7.22 -5.45 22.38
C SER A 5 -7.04 -4.57 21.15
N ALA A 6 -6.28 -5.03 20.15
CA ALA A 6 -5.94 -4.21 18.99
C ALA A 6 -7.03 -4.28 17.91
N TYR A 7 -7.61 -5.46 17.70
CA TYR A 7 -8.75 -5.64 16.80
C TYR A 7 -10.04 -5.05 17.36
N SER A 8 -10.22 -5.08 18.69
CA SER A 8 -11.35 -4.40 19.32
C SER A 8 -11.33 -2.89 19.08
N LEU A 9 -10.14 -2.27 18.98
CA LEU A 9 -10.00 -0.84 18.71
C LEU A 9 -10.70 -0.43 17.41
N PHE A 10 -10.42 -1.13 16.32
CA PHE A 10 -10.96 -0.80 15.00
C PHE A 10 -12.46 -1.05 14.87
N ASP A 11 -13.04 -1.90 15.71
CA ASP A 11 -14.46 -2.25 15.69
C ASP A 11 -15.30 -1.40 16.66
N THR A 12 -14.80 -1.14 17.87
CA THR A 12 -15.61 -0.61 18.99
C THR A 12 -15.56 0.91 19.13
N GLU A 13 -14.42 1.55 18.90
CA GLU A 13 -14.27 2.99 19.15
C GLU A 13 -14.88 3.84 18.03
N SER A 14 -15.19 5.10 18.31
CA SER A 14 -15.58 6.06 17.27
C SER A 14 -14.39 6.35 16.36
N VAL A 15 -14.63 6.53 15.07
CA VAL A 15 -13.57 6.83 14.10
C VAL A 15 -12.75 8.05 14.52
N TRP A 16 -13.40 9.08 15.07
CA TRP A 16 -12.73 10.28 15.55
C TRP A 16 -11.77 9.98 16.71
N ALA A 17 -12.21 9.21 17.72
CA ALA A 17 -11.37 8.81 18.84
C ALA A 17 -10.16 7.99 18.39
N ILE A 18 -10.36 7.06 17.44
CA ILE A 18 -9.28 6.27 16.85
C ILE A 18 -8.25 7.21 16.22
N LEU A 19 -8.66 8.12 15.34
CA LEU A 19 -7.75 9.05 14.65
C LEU A 19 -6.95 9.91 15.65
N MET A 20 -7.62 10.48 16.65
CA MET A 20 -6.95 11.30 17.68
C MET A 20 -5.99 10.49 18.57
N ARG A 21 -6.21 9.18 18.70
CA ARG A 21 -5.32 8.29 19.46
C ARG A 21 -4.10 7.81 18.65
N ILE A 22 -4.27 7.60 17.34
CA ILE A 22 -3.24 6.98 16.50
C ILE A 22 -2.42 7.98 15.67
N ALA A 23 -3.00 9.12 15.28
CA ALA A 23 -2.33 10.09 14.41
C ALA A 23 -1.25 10.91 15.11
N PRO A 24 -1.46 11.50 16.31
CA PRO A 24 -0.43 12.33 16.94
C PRO A 24 0.92 11.62 17.18
N PRO A 25 0.95 10.33 17.63
CA PRO A 25 2.21 9.57 17.72
C PRO A 25 2.97 9.50 16.38
N VAL A 26 2.27 9.24 15.27
CA VAL A 26 2.88 9.13 13.95
C VAL A 26 3.34 10.49 13.44
N MET A 27 2.57 11.55 13.70
CA MET A 27 2.94 12.92 13.36
C MET A 27 4.21 13.36 14.10
N LEU A 28 4.32 13.03 15.40
CA LEU A 28 5.52 13.32 16.19
C LEU A 28 6.74 12.56 15.66
N ALA A 29 6.59 11.28 15.31
CA ALA A 29 7.65 10.52 14.66
C ALA A 29 8.14 11.20 13.38
N GLN A 30 7.21 11.63 12.52
CA GLN A 30 7.55 12.29 11.27
C GLN A 30 8.17 13.68 11.47
N LEU A 31 7.78 14.41 12.51
CA LEU A 31 8.43 15.67 12.88
C LEU A 31 9.87 15.47 13.32
N ILE A 32 10.13 14.47 14.16
CA ILE A 32 11.48 14.11 14.57
C ILE A 32 12.28 13.61 13.35
N GLN A 33 11.62 12.89 12.43
CA GLN A 33 12.23 12.49 11.16
C GLN A 33 12.60 13.70 10.27
N ALA A 34 11.79 14.75 10.22
CA ALA A 34 12.15 15.97 9.49
C ALA A 34 13.34 16.70 10.15
N MET A 35 13.39 16.70 11.49
CA MET A 35 14.46 17.37 12.23
C MET A 35 15.82 16.68 12.09
N TYR A 36 15.92 15.34 12.12
CA TYR A 36 17.24 14.70 11.93
C TYR A 36 17.79 14.95 10.53
N ASN A 37 16.95 14.96 9.48
CA ASN A 37 17.44 15.24 8.11
C ASN A 37 18.11 16.62 8.02
N ILE A 38 17.61 17.61 8.78
CA ILE A 38 18.21 18.94 8.87
C ILE A 38 19.52 18.89 9.65
N VAL A 39 19.56 18.17 10.77
CA VAL A 39 20.75 18.03 11.61
C VAL A 39 21.88 17.28 10.90
N ASP A 40 21.58 16.19 10.20
CA ASP A 40 22.52 15.41 9.38
C ASP A 40 23.15 16.30 8.29
N SER A 41 22.31 17.02 7.54
CA SER A 41 22.77 17.99 6.54
C SER A 41 23.62 19.10 7.14
N TYR A 42 23.31 19.55 8.36
CA TYR A 42 24.06 20.57 9.07
C TYR A 42 25.46 20.10 9.47
N PHE A 43 25.59 18.91 10.06
CA PHE A 43 26.90 18.39 10.47
C PHE A 43 27.79 18.06 9.27
N VAL A 44 27.22 17.48 8.20
CA VAL A 44 27.97 17.23 6.97
C VAL A 44 28.40 18.55 6.30
N GLY A 45 27.50 19.54 6.26
CA GLY A 45 27.81 20.87 5.72
C GLY A 45 28.89 21.61 6.51
N GLN A 46 28.94 21.45 7.84
CA GLN A 46 30.05 21.98 8.65
C GLN A 46 31.38 21.27 8.39
N PHE A 47 31.35 19.96 8.11
CA PHE A 47 32.56 19.19 7.84
C PHE A 47 33.14 19.50 6.45
N SER A 48 32.30 19.53 5.41
CA SER A 48 32.74 19.76 4.03
C SER A 48 31.61 20.21 3.10
N SER A 49 31.85 21.27 2.34
CA SER A 49 30.98 21.70 1.22
C SER A 49 30.85 20.60 0.17
N ASP A 50 31.96 19.97 -0.21
CA ASP A 50 32.01 18.86 -1.17
C ASP A 50 31.20 17.66 -0.65
N GLY A 51 31.23 17.42 0.67
CA GLY A 51 30.42 16.40 1.32
C GLY A 51 28.92 16.65 1.17
N LEU A 52 28.47 17.89 1.38
CA LEU A 52 27.06 18.26 1.20
C LEU A 52 26.60 18.10 -0.26
N THR A 53 27.46 18.44 -1.23
CA THR A 53 27.20 18.19 -2.65
C THR A 53 27.11 16.69 -2.94
N ALA A 54 28.01 15.88 -2.39
CA ALA A 54 28.00 14.43 -2.56
C ALA A 54 26.71 13.78 -2.01
N LEU A 55 26.24 14.20 -0.82
CA LEU A 55 24.96 13.75 -0.27
C LEU A 55 23.80 14.08 -1.20
N SER A 56 23.79 15.29 -1.76
CA SER A 56 22.76 15.75 -2.69
C SER A 56 22.72 14.93 -3.98
N ILE A 57 23.88 14.48 -4.49
CA ILE A 57 24.00 13.58 -5.64
C ILE A 57 23.40 12.20 -5.33
N VAL A 58 23.60 11.68 -4.11
CA VAL A 58 23.12 10.35 -3.70
C VAL A 58 21.62 10.35 -3.32
N TYR A 59 21.06 11.50 -2.93
CA TYR A 59 19.68 11.63 -2.45
C TYR A 59 18.60 11.01 -3.36
N PRO A 60 18.62 11.16 -4.71
CA PRO A 60 17.66 10.48 -5.59
C PRO A 60 17.70 8.94 -5.47
N VAL A 61 18.87 8.36 -5.24
CA VAL A 61 19.02 6.90 -5.03
C VAL A 61 18.35 6.50 -3.72
N GLN A 62 18.51 7.29 -2.65
CA GLN A 62 17.84 7.06 -1.37
C GLN A 62 16.32 7.16 -1.48
N LEU A 63 15.80 8.08 -2.30
CA LEU A 63 14.36 8.18 -2.57
C LEU A 63 13.80 6.91 -3.23
N ILE A 64 14.54 6.31 -4.16
CA ILE A 64 14.15 5.04 -4.80
C ILE A 64 14.13 3.90 -3.79
N VAL A 65 15.17 3.80 -2.95
CA VAL A 65 15.24 2.81 -1.84
C VAL A 65 14.03 2.96 -0.92
N THR A 66 13.75 4.19 -0.50
CA THR A 66 12.62 4.51 0.38
C THR A 66 11.28 4.19 -0.30
N ALA A 67 11.11 4.51 -1.57
CA ALA A 67 9.90 4.21 -2.34
C ALA A 67 9.56 2.71 -2.32
N ILE A 68 10.57 1.85 -2.52
CA ILE A 68 10.38 0.41 -2.58
C ILE A 68 10.22 -0.19 -1.18
N ALA A 69 10.99 0.28 -0.19
CA ALA A 69 10.86 -0.16 1.20
C ALA A 69 9.48 0.19 1.77
N VAL A 70 9.07 1.45 1.69
CA VAL A 70 7.77 1.93 2.16
C VAL A 70 6.64 1.31 1.35
N GLY A 71 6.76 1.26 0.03
CA GLY A 71 5.72 0.70 -0.83
C GLY A 71 5.49 -0.79 -0.64
N THR A 72 6.56 -1.57 -0.41
CA THR A 72 6.45 -2.98 -0.01
C THR A 72 5.72 -3.11 1.33
N GLY A 73 6.09 -2.28 2.31
CA GLY A 73 5.42 -2.22 3.60
C GLY A 73 3.93 -1.83 3.52
N VAL A 74 3.57 -0.87 2.66
CA VAL A 74 2.16 -0.49 2.40
C VAL A 74 1.37 -1.65 1.78
N GLY A 75 1.97 -2.40 0.87
CA GLY A 75 1.38 -3.62 0.30
C GLY A 75 1.13 -4.70 1.37
N VAL A 76 2.11 -4.91 2.26
CA VAL A 76 1.99 -5.81 3.42
C VAL A 76 0.86 -5.35 4.34
N ASN A 77 0.85 -4.06 4.71
CA ASN A 77 -0.18 -3.49 5.59
C ASN A 77 -1.58 -3.67 5.01
N THR A 78 -1.79 -3.28 3.75
CA THR A 78 -3.09 -3.38 3.08
C THR A 78 -3.59 -4.81 3.02
N LEU A 79 -2.74 -5.77 2.64
CA LEU A 79 -3.12 -7.18 2.52
C LEU A 79 -3.33 -7.84 3.89
N MET A 80 -2.49 -7.50 4.86
CA MET A 80 -2.58 -8.01 6.23
C MET A 80 -3.86 -7.51 6.91
N SER A 81 -4.12 -6.20 6.87
CA SER A 81 -5.35 -5.57 7.39
C SER A 81 -6.60 -6.16 6.74
N ARG A 82 -6.52 -6.49 5.44
CA ARG A 82 -7.61 -7.16 4.73
C ARG A 82 -7.88 -8.58 5.26
N TYR A 83 -6.84 -9.39 5.45
CA TYR A 83 -7.02 -10.75 5.99
C TYR A 83 -7.49 -10.74 7.45
N ASP A 84 -6.96 -9.82 8.25
CA ASP A 84 -7.41 -9.63 9.63
C ASP A 84 -8.87 -9.17 9.69
N GLY A 85 -9.30 -8.28 8.79
CA GLY A 85 -10.71 -7.89 8.66
C GLY A 85 -11.64 -9.06 8.30
N GLN A 86 -11.12 -10.07 7.60
CA GLN A 86 -11.85 -11.31 7.26
C GLN A 86 -11.77 -12.39 8.35
N GLY A 87 -11.10 -12.13 9.48
CA GLY A 87 -10.87 -13.14 10.53
C GLY A 87 -9.77 -14.17 10.19
N ASN A 88 -9.08 -14.01 9.06
CA ASN A 88 -8.08 -14.95 8.56
C ASN A 88 -6.66 -14.61 9.05
N HIS A 89 -6.46 -14.56 10.37
CA HIS A 89 -5.21 -14.11 11.00
C HIS A 89 -3.96 -14.89 10.57
N HIS A 90 -4.10 -16.19 10.33
CA HIS A 90 -2.98 -17.00 9.85
C HIS A 90 -2.53 -16.60 8.43
N LEU A 91 -3.46 -16.17 7.56
CA LEU A 91 -3.09 -15.61 6.25
C LEU A 91 -2.43 -14.23 6.40
N ALA A 92 -2.86 -13.44 7.39
CA ALA A 92 -2.26 -12.15 7.73
C ALA A 92 -0.79 -12.32 8.19
N ASP A 93 -0.50 -13.29 9.07
CA ASP A 93 0.86 -13.58 9.52
C ASP A 93 1.76 -14.08 8.38
N ARG A 94 1.24 -14.92 7.46
CA ARG A 94 1.97 -15.35 6.26
C ARG A 94 2.29 -14.18 5.32
N THR A 95 1.39 -13.20 5.21
CA THR A 95 1.65 -11.97 4.45
C THR A 95 2.82 -11.19 5.06
N ALA A 96 2.85 -11.01 6.38
CA ALA A 96 3.95 -10.33 7.07
C ALA A 96 5.31 -11.06 6.88
N GLY A 97 5.31 -12.39 6.95
CA GLY A 97 6.52 -13.18 6.70
C GLY A 97 6.99 -13.09 5.26
N THR A 98 6.07 -13.10 4.29
CA THR A 98 6.39 -12.85 2.88
C THR A 98 7.01 -11.46 2.69
N GLY A 99 6.44 -10.44 3.34
CA GLY A 99 6.96 -9.07 3.34
C GLY A 99 8.41 -8.99 3.79
N THR A 100 8.76 -9.68 4.88
CA THR A 100 10.15 -9.69 5.40
C THR A 100 11.13 -10.26 4.35
N VAL A 101 10.77 -11.36 3.70
CA VAL A 101 11.62 -11.95 2.65
C VAL A 101 11.72 -11.02 1.44
N LEU A 102 10.63 -10.37 1.03
CA LEU A 102 10.65 -9.39 -0.07
C LEU A 102 11.49 -8.16 0.26
N ALA A 103 11.46 -7.70 1.50
CA ALA A 103 12.28 -6.60 2.00
C ALA A 103 13.78 -6.94 1.88
N LEU A 104 14.18 -8.15 2.30
CA LEU A 104 15.56 -8.62 2.17
C LEU A 104 15.98 -8.85 0.71
N ILE A 105 15.11 -9.39 -0.14
CA ILE A 105 15.39 -9.55 -1.57
C ILE A 105 15.57 -8.18 -2.23
N SER A 106 14.68 -7.22 -1.91
CA SER A 106 14.76 -5.86 -2.44
C SER A 106 16.04 -5.18 -1.98
N TRP A 107 16.38 -5.27 -0.69
CA TRP A 107 17.67 -4.79 -0.18
C TRP A 107 18.85 -5.42 -0.91
N LEU A 108 18.89 -6.75 -1.06
CA LEU A 108 20.00 -7.45 -1.72
C LEU A 108 20.18 -6.99 -3.17
N ILE A 109 19.08 -6.84 -3.91
CA ILE A 109 19.11 -6.30 -5.28
C ILE A 109 19.69 -4.89 -5.27
N PHE A 110 19.24 -4.02 -4.37
CA PHE A 110 19.76 -2.65 -4.26
C PHE A 110 21.21 -2.57 -3.83
N ALA A 111 21.65 -3.42 -2.91
CA ALA A 111 23.03 -3.49 -2.46
C ALA A 111 23.96 -3.91 -3.61
N VAL A 112 23.57 -4.91 -4.40
CA VAL A 112 24.32 -5.36 -5.58
C VAL A 112 24.33 -4.28 -6.67
N LEU A 113 23.18 -3.71 -7.00
CA LEU A 113 23.08 -2.64 -8.00
C LEU A 113 23.89 -1.40 -7.61
N SER A 114 23.80 -0.99 -6.34
CA SER A 114 24.58 0.15 -5.83
C SER A 114 26.09 -0.15 -5.89
N GLY A 115 26.53 -1.33 -5.43
CA GLY A 115 27.94 -1.70 -5.50
C GLY A 115 28.53 -1.69 -6.92
N LEU A 116 27.72 -1.99 -7.93
CA LEU A 116 28.14 -2.00 -9.34
C LEU A 116 28.00 -0.64 -10.03
N LEU A 117 26.94 0.12 -9.72
CA LEU A 117 26.55 1.31 -10.47
C LEU A 117 26.89 2.63 -9.76
N MET A 118 27.26 2.63 -8.48
CA MET A 118 27.49 3.88 -7.75
C MET A 118 28.67 4.69 -8.32
N ARG A 119 29.77 4.02 -8.72
CA ARG A 119 30.92 4.67 -9.37
C ARG A 119 30.55 5.35 -10.69
N PRO A 120 29.97 4.65 -11.70
CA PRO A 120 29.57 5.32 -12.94
C PRO A 120 28.48 6.37 -12.71
N PHE A 121 27.57 6.17 -11.76
CA PHE A 121 26.57 7.17 -11.38
C PHE A 121 27.21 8.46 -10.86
N ALA A 122 28.15 8.36 -9.92
CA ALA A 122 28.85 9.51 -9.38
C ALA A 122 29.68 10.24 -10.45
N ALA A 123 30.37 9.50 -11.32
CA ALA A 123 31.19 10.07 -12.40
C ALA A 123 30.38 10.85 -13.44
N ILE A 124 29.12 10.47 -13.70
CA ILE A 124 28.21 11.20 -14.60
C ILE A 124 27.58 12.41 -13.89
N SER A 125 27.54 12.41 -12.55
CA SER A 125 26.84 13.43 -11.76
C SER A 125 27.70 14.64 -11.38
N THR A 126 29.03 14.54 -11.48
CA THR A 126 29.94 15.65 -11.16
C THR A 126 31.26 15.53 -11.91
N GLU A 127 31.84 16.68 -12.26
CA GLU A 127 33.19 16.77 -12.84
C GLU A 127 34.30 16.73 -11.77
N SER A 128 33.94 16.97 -10.50
CA SER A 128 34.91 16.96 -9.40
C SER A 128 35.21 15.54 -8.91
N SER A 129 36.47 15.14 -9.01
CA SER A 129 36.93 13.82 -8.51
C SER A 129 36.72 13.66 -7.01
N SER A 130 36.93 14.71 -6.20
CA SER A 130 36.71 14.66 -4.75
C SER A 130 35.24 14.39 -4.40
N VAL A 131 34.32 15.12 -5.05
CA VAL A 131 32.88 14.97 -4.84
C VAL A 131 32.40 13.60 -5.32
N ALA A 132 32.92 13.10 -6.44
CA ALA A 132 32.60 11.77 -6.95
C ALA A 132 33.02 10.67 -5.97
N ASP A 133 34.23 10.74 -5.42
CA ASP A 133 34.73 9.76 -4.44
C ASP A 133 33.94 9.78 -3.13
N LEU A 134 33.56 10.98 -2.66
CA LEU A 134 32.69 11.14 -1.49
C LEU A 134 31.29 10.58 -1.75
N ALA A 135 30.71 10.82 -2.93
CA ALA A 135 29.40 10.30 -3.31
C ALA A 135 29.42 8.76 -3.40
N VAL A 136 30.49 8.17 -3.95
CA VAL A 136 30.69 6.72 -3.98
C VAL A 136 30.80 6.14 -2.59
N THR A 137 31.60 6.77 -1.72
CA THR A 137 31.79 6.34 -0.33
C THR A 137 30.48 6.36 0.43
N TYR A 138 29.79 7.50 0.43
CA TYR A 138 28.51 7.67 1.12
C TYR A 138 27.44 6.73 0.56
N GLY A 139 27.24 6.72 -0.76
CA GLY A 139 26.21 5.94 -1.42
C GLY A 139 26.39 4.44 -1.27
N THR A 140 27.63 3.95 -1.34
CA THR A 140 27.91 2.51 -1.16
C THR A 140 27.61 2.09 0.28
N ILE A 141 28.06 2.85 1.28
CA ILE A 141 27.83 2.54 2.69
C ILE A 141 26.33 2.55 2.99
N VAL A 142 25.60 3.60 2.58
CA VAL A 142 24.16 3.70 2.83
C VAL A 142 23.40 2.59 2.12
N CYS A 143 23.64 2.35 0.83
CA CYS A 143 22.89 1.33 0.11
C CYS A 143 23.18 -0.09 0.60
N VAL A 144 24.46 -0.47 0.74
CA VAL A 144 24.83 -1.81 1.20
C VAL A 144 24.45 -2.01 2.67
N GLY A 145 24.65 -0.98 3.50
CA GLY A 145 24.29 -0.95 4.92
C GLY A 145 22.82 -0.70 5.23
N SER A 146 21.91 -0.67 4.25
CA SER A 146 20.49 -0.34 4.47
C SER A 146 19.51 -1.50 4.74
N PRO A 147 19.86 -2.74 5.17
CA PRO A 147 18.82 -3.74 5.43
C PRO A 147 17.89 -3.27 6.56
N GLY A 148 18.38 -2.41 7.46
CA GLY A 148 17.59 -1.74 8.49
C GLY A 148 16.38 -1.00 7.93
N VAL A 149 16.51 -0.21 6.86
CA VAL A 149 15.39 0.55 6.26
C VAL A 149 14.30 -0.38 5.73
N PHE A 150 14.69 -1.41 4.98
CA PHE A 150 13.74 -2.35 4.39
C PHE A 150 12.98 -3.15 5.46
N LEU A 151 13.70 -3.61 6.48
CA LEU A 151 13.13 -4.38 7.59
C LEU A 151 12.27 -3.50 8.49
N GLU A 152 12.77 -2.33 8.91
CA GLU A 152 12.03 -1.35 9.69
C GLU A 152 10.73 -0.96 8.97
N SER A 153 10.82 -0.55 7.70
CA SER A 153 9.64 -0.12 6.94
C SER A 153 8.59 -1.22 6.86
N THR A 154 9.02 -2.48 6.68
CA THR A 154 8.10 -3.61 6.59
C THR A 154 7.50 -3.98 7.95
N TRP A 155 8.32 -4.13 8.99
CA TRP A 155 7.85 -4.52 10.32
C TRP A 155 7.05 -3.42 11.02
N SER A 156 7.42 -2.16 10.84
CA SER A 156 6.61 -1.02 11.27
C SER A 156 5.22 -1.09 10.64
N LYS A 157 5.12 -1.38 9.33
CA LYS A 157 3.84 -1.53 8.64
C LYS A 157 3.03 -2.76 9.10
N VAL A 158 3.68 -3.84 9.55
CA VAL A 158 3.03 -4.98 10.21
C VAL A 158 2.39 -4.58 11.54
N HIS A 159 3.08 -3.78 12.37
CA HIS A 159 2.50 -3.26 13.62
C HIS A 159 1.35 -2.29 13.34
N GLN A 160 1.51 -1.39 12.37
CA GLN A 160 0.47 -0.44 11.95
C GLN A 160 -0.78 -1.13 11.41
N ALA A 161 -0.63 -2.26 10.69
CA ALA A 161 -1.75 -3.08 10.21
C ALA A 161 -2.67 -3.57 11.34
N ARG A 162 -2.10 -3.79 12.53
CA ARG A 162 -2.83 -4.18 13.74
C ARG A 162 -3.18 -2.99 14.64
N GLY A 163 -3.01 -1.75 14.19
CA GLY A 163 -3.31 -0.54 14.97
C GLY A 163 -2.28 -0.18 16.04
N ASN A 164 -1.13 -0.87 16.11
CA ASN A 164 -0.03 -0.48 16.98
C ASN A 164 0.84 0.60 16.30
N MET A 165 0.52 1.87 16.56
CA MET A 165 1.31 3.01 16.06
C MET A 165 2.46 3.42 17.01
N ARG A 166 2.41 3.01 18.28
CA ARG A 166 3.38 3.46 19.30
C ARG A 166 4.76 2.84 19.09
N LEU A 167 4.83 1.54 18.81
CA LEU A 167 6.11 0.87 18.62
C LEU A 167 6.86 1.39 17.37
N PRO A 168 6.22 1.53 16.19
CA PRO A 168 6.84 2.19 15.03
C PRO A 168 7.27 3.64 15.28
N MET A 169 6.52 4.40 16.08
CA MET A 169 6.92 5.75 16.47
C MET A 169 8.22 5.70 17.29
N LEU A 170 8.26 4.89 18.35
CA LEU A 170 9.44 4.77 19.21
C LEU A 170 10.67 4.31 18.41
N ALA A 171 10.50 3.39 17.45
CA ALA A 171 11.57 2.96 16.57
C ALA A 171 12.15 4.10 15.74
N GLN A 172 11.30 4.89 15.08
CA GLN A 172 11.74 6.04 14.29
C GLN A 172 12.42 7.12 15.14
N ILE A 173 11.86 7.42 16.32
CA ILE A 173 12.44 8.40 17.24
C ILE A 173 13.81 7.94 17.75
N ALA A 174 13.92 6.68 18.15
CA ALA A 174 15.19 6.13 18.64
C ALA A 174 16.24 6.06 17.52
N GLY A 175 15.85 5.70 16.30
CA GLY A 175 16.73 5.70 15.13
C GLY A 175 17.25 7.10 14.80
N ALA A 176 16.35 8.09 14.76
CA ALA A 176 16.70 9.49 14.54
C ALA A 176 17.63 10.03 15.65
N ALA A 177 17.31 9.76 16.91
CA ALA A 177 18.13 10.19 18.04
C ALA A 177 19.51 9.53 18.02
N ALA A 178 19.59 8.23 17.68
CA ALA A 178 20.87 7.54 17.54
C ALA A 178 21.70 8.15 16.40
N ASN A 179 21.10 8.46 15.25
CA ASN A 179 21.79 9.14 14.16
C ASN A 179 22.30 10.53 14.59
N ILE A 180 21.46 11.39 15.18
CA ILE A 180 21.85 12.73 15.66
C ILE A 180 23.02 12.68 16.66
N VAL A 181 23.06 11.66 17.53
CA VAL A 181 24.15 11.49 18.50
C VAL A 181 25.41 10.92 17.85
N LEU A 182 25.27 9.97 16.91
CA LEU A 182 26.39 9.31 16.25
C LEU A 182 27.04 10.20 15.19
N ASP A 183 26.31 11.10 14.55
CA ASP A 183 26.83 12.02 13.52
C ASP A 183 28.05 12.81 14.02
N PRO A 184 27.97 13.64 15.08
CA PRO A 184 29.13 14.42 15.51
C PRO A 184 30.28 13.54 16.01
N ILE A 185 29.98 12.36 16.56
CA ILE A 185 30.98 11.39 17.03
C ILE A 185 31.77 10.82 15.84
N LEU A 186 31.09 10.36 14.78
CA LEU A 186 31.70 9.68 13.66
C LEU A 186 32.22 10.63 12.58
N ILE A 187 31.58 11.78 12.39
CA ILE A 187 31.99 12.79 11.41
C ILE A 187 33.28 13.48 11.90
N PHE A 188 33.25 14.04 13.11
CA PHE A 188 34.38 14.83 13.66
C PHE A 188 35.37 14.01 14.48
N GLY A 189 35.07 12.75 14.81
CA GLY A 189 35.95 11.91 15.63
C GLY A 189 35.96 12.33 17.11
N LEU A 190 34.80 12.66 17.68
CA LEU A 190 34.70 13.03 19.09
C LEU A 190 34.82 11.79 19.99
N GLY A 191 35.84 11.76 20.86
CA GLY A 191 36.08 10.67 21.82
C GLY A 191 37.00 9.57 21.26
N PRO A 192 36.70 8.27 21.44
CA PRO A 192 37.57 7.17 21.01
C PRO A 192 37.47 6.82 19.51
N ALA A 193 36.53 7.43 18.77
CA ALA A 193 36.29 7.16 17.37
C ALA A 193 37.18 8.04 16.46
N PRO A 194 37.76 7.50 15.37
CA PRO A 194 38.47 8.31 14.38
C PRO A 194 37.49 9.21 13.61
N ALA A 195 37.98 10.34 13.10
CA ALA A 195 37.21 11.22 12.22
C ALA A 195 37.01 10.52 10.86
N LEU A 196 35.78 10.09 10.57
CA LEU A 196 35.41 9.40 9.34
C LEU A 196 34.76 10.33 8.30
N GLY A 197 34.51 11.59 8.66
CA GLY A 197 33.90 12.59 7.77
C GLY A 197 32.58 12.10 7.19
N VAL A 198 32.44 12.18 5.86
CA VAL A 198 31.22 11.75 5.13
C VAL A 198 30.91 10.26 5.31
N ALA A 199 31.93 9.40 5.44
CA ALA A 199 31.69 7.98 5.76
C ALA A 199 31.07 7.81 7.15
N GLY A 200 31.45 8.68 8.10
CA GLY A 200 30.88 8.72 9.44
C GLY A 200 29.38 8.99 9.44
N ALA A 201 28.94 9.98 8.65
CA ALA A 201 27.51 10.29 8.46
C ALA A 201 26.72 9.09 7.90
N ALA A 202 27.31 8.39 6.91
CA ALA A 202 26.69 7.18 6.35
C ALA A 202 26.55 6.06 7.39
N PHE A 203 27.58 5.81 8.21
CA PHE A 203 27.53 4.81 9.28
C PHE A 203 26.54 5.17 10.39
N ALA A 204 26.46 6.44 10.77
CA ALA A 204 25.48 6.92 11.75
C ALA A 204 24.04 6.69 11.24
N THR A 205 23.78 7.03 9.98
CA THR A 205 22.48 6.81 9.31
C THR A 205 22.10 5.32 9.33
N VAL A 206 23.00 4.45 8.88
CA VAL A 206 22.80 2.99 8.86
C VAL A 206 22.55 2.44 10.26
N SER A 207 23.31 2.90 11.25
CA SER A 207 23.18 2.47 12.64
C SER A 207 21.81 2.85 13.22
N GLY A 208 21.33 4.07 12.95
CA GLY A 208 19.99 4.52 13.33
C GLY A 208 18.88 3.67 12.70
N GLN A 209 19.02 3.34 11.41
CA GLN A 209 18.07 2.48 10.68
C GLN A 209 18.03 1.05 11.24
N VAL A 210 19.20 0.48 11.56
CA VAL A 210 19.31 -0.85 12.17
C VAL A 210 18.70 -0.86 13.57
N LEU A 211 18.98 0.16 14.39
CA LEU A 211 18.38 0.29 15.71
C LEU A 211 16.85 0.36 15.63
N ALA A 212 16.32 1.18 14.71
CA ALA A 212 14.88 1.27 14.48
C ALA A 212 14.29 -0.10 14.09
N ALA A 213 14.94 -0.83 13.17
CA ALA A 213 14.52 -2.18 12.78
C ALA A 213 14.50 -3.17 13.96
N LEU A 214 15.52 -3.11 14.84
CA LEU A 214 15.58 -3.95 16.03
C LEU A 214 14.43 -3.68 17.01
N ILE A 215 14.01 -2.42 17.17
CA ILE A 215 12.87 -2.08 18.04
C ILE A 215 11.55 -2.68 17.51
N VAL A 216 11.35 -2.69 16.19
CA VAL A 216 10.15 -3.26 15.57
C VAL A 216 10.27 -4.74 15.19
N VAL A 217 11.36 -5.42 15.55
CA VAL A 217 11.65 -6.83 15.19
C VAL A 217 10.53 -7.81 15.57
N SER A 218 9.74 -7.49 16.58
CA SER A 218 8.52 -8.24 16.95
C SER A 218 7.46 -8.31 15.84
N GLY A 219 7.62 -7.53 14.77
CA GLY A 219 6.85 -7.60 13.54
C GLY A 219 7.23 -8.78 12.64
N PHE A 220 8.34 -9.47 12.92
CA PHE A 220 8.75 -10.68 12.20
C PHE A 220 7.70 -11.78 12.32
N ARG A 221 7.37 -12.41 11.19
CA ARG A 221 6.47 -13.56 11.10
C ARG A 221 7.08 -14.61 10.19
N LYS A 222 6.72 -15.88 10.43
CA LYS A 222 7.21 -16.99 9.62
C LYS A 222 6.66 -16.89 8.18
N PRO A 223 7.52 -16.90 7.14
CA PRO A 223 7.05 -16.88 5.76
C PRO A 223 6.29 -18.17 5.41
N PRO A 224 5.37 -18.10 4.42
CA PRO A 224 4.66 -19.29 3.96
C PRO A 224 5.59 -20.21 3.15
N PRO A 225 5.18 -21.46 2.88
CA PRO A 225 5.92 -22.36 2.01
C PRO A 225 6.21 -21.75 0.62
N ILE A 226 7.38 -22.05 0.06
CA ILE A 226 7.87 -21.50 -1.22
C ILE A 226 6.83 -21.61 -2.35
N ARG A 227 6.06 -22.71 -2.40
CA ARG A 227 5.03 -22.95 -3.44
C ARG A 227 3.98 -21.85 -3.52
N VAL A 228 3.62 -21.22 -2.40
CA VAL A 228 2.59 -20.16 -2.36
C VAL A 228 3.20 -18.76 -2.25
N PHE A 229 4.52 -18.65 -2.00
CA PHE A 229 5.22 -17.38 -1.83
C PHE A 229 4.98 -16.42 -3.00
N ARG A 230 5.09 -16.91 -4.24
CA ARG A 230 4.88 -16.11 -5.45
C ARG A 230 3.49 -15.48 -5.52
N SER A 231 2.46 -16.17 -5.02
CA SER A 231 1.09 -15.63 -4.98
C SER A 231 0.95 -14.49 -3.98
N TYR A 232 1.54 -14.62 -2.78
CA TYR A 232 1.55 -13.55 -1.79
C TYR A 232 2.38 -12.36 -2.28
N ALA A 233 3.56 -12.60 -2.85
CA ALA A 233 4.42 -11.56 -3.37
C ALA A 233 3.73 -10.73 -4.47
N ALA A 234 3.07 -11.40 -5.42
CA ALA A 234 2.30 -10.71 -6.47
C ALA A 234 1.18 -9.84 -5.88
N LYS A 235 0.47 -10.32 -4.84
CA LYS A 235 -0.59 -9.54 -4.18
C LYS A 235 -0.03 -8.34 -3.41
N ILE A 236 1.09 -8.51 -2.70
CA ILE A 236 1.76 -7.44 -1.95
C ILE A 236 2.18 -6.33 -2.92
N TYR A 237 2.91 -6.66 -3.99
CA TYR A 237 3.32 -5.63 -4.96
C TYR A 237 2.16 -5.04 -5.73
N ARG A 238 1.10 -5.80 -6.05
CA ARG A 238 -0.09 -5.20 -6.69
C ARG A 238 -0.75 -4.13 -5.81
N LEU A 239 -0.71 -4.30 -4.49
CA LEU A 239 -1.27 -3.34 -3.52
C LEU A 239 -0.28 -2.23 -3.15
N GLY A 240 1.03 -2.53 -3.16
CA GLY A 240 2.10 -1.58 -2.88
C GLY A 240 2.51 -0.71 -4.07
N PHE A 241 2.28 -1.18 -5.30
CA PHE A 241 2.68 -0.50 -6.54
C PHE A 241 2.19 0.95 -6.62
N PRO A 242 0.93 1.29 -6.30
CA PRO A 242 0.51 2.69 -6.27
C PRO A 242 1.38 3.55 -5.35
N SER A 243 1.79 3.02 -4.19
CA SER A 243 2.65 3.76 -3.24
C SER A 243 4.06 3.96 -3.79
N ILE A 244 4.65 2.91 -4.36
CA ILE A 244 5.99 2.99 -4.99
C ILE A 244 5.95 4.02 -6.11
N PHE A 245 4.95 3.92 -6.97
CA PHE A 245 4.79 4.80 -8.12
C PHE A 245 4.57 6.26 -7.69
N MET A 246 3.72 6.52 -6.70
CA MET A 246 3.51 7.85 -6.13
C MET A 246 4.81 8.47 -5.60
N GLN A 247 5.65 7.68 -4.91
CA GLN A 247 6.89 8.17 -4.35
C GLN A 247 7.92 8.51 -5.45
N LEU A 248 7.98 7.71 -6.52
CA LEU A 248 8.88 7.96 -7.65
C LEU A 248 8.49 9.21 -8.46
N LEU A 249 7.18 9.47 -8.61
CA LEU A 249 6.70 10.66 -9.32
C LEU A 249 7.19 11.96 -8.68
N PHE A 250 7.45 11.98 -7.36
CA PHE A 250 7.97 13.14 -6.65
C PHE A 250 9.26 13.69 -7.26
N THR A 251 10.20 12.80 -7.60
CA THR A 251 11.49 13.19 -8.19
C THR A 251 11.29 13.74 -9.60
N VAL A 252 10.43 13.08 -10.39
CA VAL A 252 10.20 13.42 -11.80
C VAL A 252 9.60 14.81 -11.94
N TYR A 253 8.56 15.14 -11.16
CA TYR A 253 7.91 16.43 -11.33
C TYR A 253 8.76 17.57 -10.77
N ILE A 254 9.49 17.40 -9.67
CA ILE A 254 10.38 18.44 -9.14
C ILE A 254 11.48 18.77 -10.15
N MET A 255 12.07 17.75 -10.77
CA MET A 255 13.05 17.93 -11.84
C MET A 255 12.47 18.74 -13.00
N ALA A 256 11.24 18.40 -13.45
CA ALA A 256 10.58 19.13 -14.52
C ALA A 256 10.30 20.61 -14.16
N LEU A 257 9.84 20.88 -12.93
CA LEU A 257 9.61 22.25 -12.48
C LEU A 257 10.93 23.05 -12.39
N ASN A 258 11.99 22.45 -11.84
CA ASN A 258 13.31 23.08 -11.79
C ASN A 258 13.85 23.40 -13.19
N MET A 259 13.68 22.51 -14.17
CA MET A 259 14.09 22.78 -15.56
C MET A 259 13.33 23.97 -16.17
N ILE A 260 12.05 24.12 -15.86
CA ILE A 260 11.26 25.27 -16.33
C ILE A 260 11.72 26.56 -15.65
N LEU A 261 11.92 26.52 -14.33
CA LEU A 261 12.35 27.67 -13.54
C LEU A 261 13.78 28.14 -13.85
N ALA A 262 14.68 27.21 -14.18
CA ALA A 262 16.04 27.50 -14.62
C ALA A 262 16.06 28.33 -15.92
N GLY A 263 14.97 28.33 -16.69
CA GLY A 263 14.80 29.21 -17.85
C GLY A 263 14.56 30.69 -17.49
N PHE A 264 14.27 31.01 -16.23
CA PHE A 264 14.06 32.39 -15.74
C PHE A 264 15.24 32.90 -14.93
N SER A 265 15.56 32.24 -13.82
CA SER A 265 16.65 32.61 -12.91
C SER A 265 16.98 31.50 -11.92
N ASP A 266 18.21 31.50 -11.43
CA ASP A 266 18.65 30.61 -10.34
C ASP A 266 17.91 30.91 -9.03
N ASP A 267 17.51 32.16 -8.82
CA ASP A 267 16.71 32.58 -7.66
C ASP A 267 15.34 31.88 -7.65
N ALA A 268 14.69 31.75 -8.80
CA ALA A 268 13.39 31.08 -8.91
C ALA A 268 13.48 29.57 -8.59
N VAL A 269 14.55 28.92 -9.04
CA VAL A 269 14.87 27.52 -8.69
C VAL A 269 15.09 27.40 -7.18
N THR A 270 15.80 28.35 -6.58
CA THR A 270 16.04 28.40 -5.13
C THR A 270 14.73 28.55 -4.36
N VAL A 271 13.82 29.43 -4.80
CA VAL A 271 12.48 29.60 -4.21
C VAL A 271 11.70 28.28 -4.19
N LEU A 272 11.72 27.50 -5.28
CA LEU A 272 11.02 26.20 -5.31
C LEU A 272 11.61 25.22 -4.28
N GLY A 273 12.93 25.20 -4.13
CA GLY A 273 13.62 24.38 -3.12
C GLY A 273 13.24 24.79 -1.69
N LEU A 274 13.22 26.10 -1.41
CA LEU A 274 12.80 26.64 -0.11
C LEU A 274 11.32 26.36 0.18
N TYR A 275 10.47 26.50 -0.83
CA TYR A 275 9.05 26.13 -0.74
C TYR A 275 8.89 24.69 -0.25
N TYR A 276 9.51 23.70 -0.91
CA TYR A 276 9.36 22.30 -0.50
C TYR A 276 9.91 22.02 0.90
N LYS A 277 11.00 22.69 1.30
CA LYS A 277 11.51 22.59 2.67
C LYS A 277 10.50 23.09 3.69
N VAL A 278 9.95 24.29 3.50
CA VAL A 278 8.95 24.88 4.41
C VAL A 278 7.63 24.09 4.37
N GLN A 279 7.15 23.75 3.18
CA GLN A 279 5.92 22.99 2.95
C GLN A 279 5.95 21.63 3.66
N SER A 280 7.10 20.96 3.70
CA SER A 280 7.24 19.64 4.32
C SER A 280 6.69 19.62 5.76
N PHE A 281 6.96 20.66 6.56
CA PHE A 281 6.50 20.77 7.94
C PHE A 281 4.97 20.80 8.05
N PHE A 282 4.29 21.54 7.17
CA PHE A 282 2.83 21.63 7.15
C PHE A 282 2.17 20.35 6.62
N PHE A 283 2.89 19.55 5.83
CA PHE A 283 2.39 18.30 5.26
C PHE A 283 2.69 17.06 6.13
N ILE A 284 3.46 17.20 7.21
CA ILE A 284 3.68 16.14 8.21
C ILE A 284 2.36 15.64 8.83
N PRO A 285 1.45 16.51 9.33
CA PRO A 285 0.15 16.07 9.84
C PRO A 285 -0.64 15.23 8.82
N LEU A 286 -0.65 15.67 7.56
CA LEU A 286 -1.35 14.98 6.48
C LEU A 286 -0.73 13.61 6.20
N SER A 287 0.60 13.52 6.10
CA SER A 287 1.34 12.28 5.84
C SER A 287 1.24 11.29 7.00
N GLY A 288 1.24 11.78 8.24
CA GLY A 288 0.99 10.98 9.43
C GLY A 288 -0.42 10.40 9.46
N LEU A 289 -1.42 11.22 9.09
CA LEU A 289 -2.80 10.78 8.98
C LEU A 289 -2.97 9.73 7.87
N GLN A 290 -2.38 9.94 6.70
CA GLN A 290 -2.40 8.97 5.58
C GLN A 290 -1.89 7.59 6.02
N THR A 291 -0.79 7.56 6.77
CA THR A 291 -0.24 6.31 7.32
C THR A 291 -1.23 5.59 8.25
N CYS A 292 -1.97 6.36 9.05
CA CYS A 292 -2.93 5.82 10.01
C CYS A 292 -4.23 5.32 9.38
N ILE A 293 -4.71 5.97 8.32
CA ILE A 293 -6.01 5.64 7.71
C ILE A 293 -5.94 4.39 6.82
N VAL A 294 -4.79 4.08 6.22
CA VAL A 294 -4.61 2.90 5.35
C VAL A 294 -5.07 1.60 6.03
N PRO A 295 -4.50 1.18 7.18
CA PRO A 295 -4.92 -0.06 7.84
C PRO A 295 -6.40 -0.05 8.24
N LEU A 296 -6.89 1.09 8.74
CA LEU A 296 -8.27 1.25 9.17
C LEU A 296 -9.25 1.12 8.00
N LEU A 297 -8.95 1.73 6.86
CA LEU A 297 -9.72 1.62 5.62
C LEU A 297 -9.66 0.20 5.06
N SER A 298 -8.48 -0.41 4.98
CA SER A 298 -8.32 -1.78 4.48
C SER A 298 -9.09 -2.80 5.34
N TYR A 299 -9.02 -2.67 6.66
CA TYR A 299 -9.74 -3.53 7.61
C TYR A 299 -11.27 -3.34 7.52
N THR A 300 -11.75 -2.10 7.56
CA THR A 300 -13.20 -1.83 7.52
C THR A 300 -13.82 -2.15 6.15
N TYR A 301 -13.08 -1.95 5.07
CA TYR A 301 -13.48 -2.35 3.73
C TYR A 301 -13.56 -3.87 3.60
N ALA A 302 -12.59 -4.61 4.16
CA ALA A 302 -12.57 -6.07 4.14
C ALA A 302 -13.77 -6.70 4.89
N LYS A 303 -14.26 -6.03 5.93
CA LYS A 303 -15.48 -6.39 6.67
C LYS A 303 -16.79 -6.03 5.97
N GLY A 304 -16.73 -5.32 4.83
CA GLY A 304 -17.93 -4.76 4.19
C GLY A 304 -18.58 -3.61 4.98
N ALA A 305 -17.88 -3.05 5.97
CA ALA A 305 -18.39 -1.95 6.80
C ALA A 305 -18.27 -0.59 6.08
N TYR A 306 -18.89 -0.46 4.89
CA TYR A 306 -18.77 0.71 4.01
C TYR A 306 -19.19 2.03 4.67
N GLY A 307 -20.19 1.99 5.57
CA GLY A 307 -20.59 3.18 6.33
C GLY A 307 -19.47 3.69 7.25
N ARG A 308 -18.68 2.77 7.82
CA ARG A 308 -17.50 3.10 8.63
C ARG A 308 -16.37 3.63 7.75
N CYS A 309 -16.15 3.05 6.56
CA CYS A 309 -15.19 3.56 5.57
C CYS A 309 -15.47 5.04 5.22
N ARG A 310 -16.74 5.39 4.96
CA ARG A 310 -17.15 6.78 4.66
C ARG A 310 -16.85 7.74 5.82
N ARG A 311 -17.06 7.29 7.07
CA ARG A 311 -16.72 8.07 8.27
C ARG A 311 -15.21 8.26 8.42
N VAL A 312 -14.40 7.25 8.09
CA VAL A 312 -12.93 7.36 8.10
C VAL A 312 -12.47 8.43 7.14
N VAL A 313 -12.91 8.38 5.87
CA VAL A 313 -12.55 9.41 4.87
C VAL A 313 -13.03 10.79 5.31
N LYS A 314 -14.30 10.94 5.72
CA LYS A 314 -14.87 12.24 6.14
C LYS A 314 -14.11 12.86 7.32
N ASN A 315 -13.87 12.08 8.38
CA ASN A 315 -13.18 12.58 9.57
C ASN A 315 -11.72 12.90 9.28
N SER A 316 -11.08 12.12 8.41
CA SER A 316 -9.70 12.36 8.01
C SER A 316 -9.57 13.64 7.17
N VAL A 317 -10.48 13.87 6.23
CA VAL A 317 -10.54 15.12 5.45
C VAL A 317 -10.77 16.32 6.37
N LEU A 318 -11.71 16.23 7.31
CA LEU A 318 -11.99 17.32 8.25
C LEU A 318 -10.76 17.66 9.11
N LEU A 319 -10.11 16.63 9.67
CA LEU A 319 -8.92 16.80 10.49
C LEU A 319 -7.72 17.35 9.69
N ALA A 320 -7.53 16.86 8.46
CA ALA A 320 -6.48 17.37 7.58
C ALA A 320 -6.72 18.82 7.16
N MET A 321 -7.97 19.20 6.84
CA MET A 321 -8.33 20.58 6.53
C MET A 321 -8.04 21.51 7.71
N SER A 322 -8.32 21.12 8.95
CA SER A 322 -8.00 21.96 10.11
C SER A 322 -6.50 22.21 10.27
N PHE A 323 -5.65 21.23 9.95
CA PHE A 323 -4.20 21.44 9.95
C PHE A 323 -3.73 22.32 8.77
N MET A 324 -4.32 22.14 7.59
CA MET A 324 -3.96 22.92 6.41
C MET A 324 -4.33 24.40 6.56
N LEU A 325 -5.37 24.74 7.32
CA LEU A 325 -5.70 26.13 7.65
C LEU A 325 -4.55 26.84 8.40
N VAL A 326 -3.81 26.13 9.25
CA VAL A 326 -2.62 26.69 9.92
C VAL A 326 -1.52 26.98 8.90
N GLY A 327 -1.31 26.09 7.93
CA GLY A 327 -0.36 26.31 6.84
C GLY A 327 -0.72 27.51 5.98
N ILE A 328 -2.01 27.66 5.63
CA ILE A 328 -2.53 28.84 4.91
C ILE A 328 -2.26 30.11 5.70
N ALA A 329 -2.62 30.13 6.99
CA ALA A 329 -2.37 31.31 7.83
C ALA A 329 -0.89 31.67 7.89
N CYS A 330 0.02 30.69 7.95
CA CYS A 330 1.46 30.96 7.95
C CYS A 330 1.95 31.52 6.60
N PHE A 331 1.50 30.95 5.48
CA PHE A 331 1.89 31.38 4.14
C PHE A 331 1.30 32.75 3.76
N GLU A 332 0.16 33.13 4.32
CA GLU A 332 -0.49 34.42 4.07
C GLU A 332 -0.05 35.54 5.02
N LEU A 333 0.18 35.22 6.31
CA LEU A 333 0.46 36.26 7.31
C LEU A 333 1.96 36.52 7.50
N ILE A 334 2.80 35.51 7.32
CA ILE A 334 4.24 35.59 7.63
C ILE A 334 5.16 34.91 6.57
N PRO A 335 4.91 35.02 5.26
CA PRO A 335 5.73 34.34 4.24
C PRO A 335 7.19 34.79 4.26
N GLU A 336 7.45 36.09 4.46
CA GLU A 336 8.81 36.62 4.48
C GLU A 336 9.62 36.07 5.66
N GLN A 337 9.01 35.98 6.85
CA GLN A 337 9.66 35.43 8.04
C GLN A 337 9.99 33.95 7.84
N LEU A 338 9.12 33.17 7.18
CA LEU A 338 9.39 31.76 6.86
C LEU A 338 10.59 31.62 5.92
N LEU A 339 10.71 32.50 4.92
CA LEU A 339 11.82 32.49 3.97
C LEU A 339 13.13 32.99 4.58
N ARG A 340 13.06 34.02 5.44
CA ARG A 340 14.22 34.59 6.15
C ARG A 340 14.94 33.61 7.08
N ILE A 341 14.30 32.50 7.44
CA ILE A 341 14.95 31.39 8.16
C ILE A 341 16.05 30.74 7.31
N PHE A 342 15.91 30.75 5.98
CA PHE A 342 16.78 30.02 5.06
C PHE A 342 17.62 30.91 4.15
N THR A 343 17.17 32.13 3.84
CA THR A 343 17.87 33.05 2.94
C THR A 343 17.72 34.50 3.36
N ALA A 344 18.74 35.31 3.09
CA ALA A 344 18.71 36.76 3.24
C ALA A 344 18.72 37.49 1.88
N GLU A 345 18.75 36.75 0.77
CA GLU A 345 18.85 37.32 -0.58
C GLU A 345 17.55 38.04 -0.99
N PRO A 346 17.58 39.36 -1.28
CA PRO A 346 16.38 40.14 -1.58
C PRO A 346 15.58 39.61 -2.78
N ALA A 347 16.24 39.18 -3.84
CA ALA A 347 15.59 38.66 -5.05
C ALA A 347 14.81 37.36 -4.77
N VAL A 348 15.39 36.47 -3.95
CA VAL A 348 14.74 35.22 -3.52
C VAL A 348 13.54 35.51 -2.62
N LEU A 349 13.65 36.52 -1.74
CA LEU A 349 12.54 36.94 -0.87
C LEU A 349 11.38 37.53 -1.68
N GLU A 350 11.64 38.38 -2.68
CA GLU A 350 10.60 38.99 -3.50
C GLU A 350 9.80 37.94 -4.28
N ILE A 351 10.50 37.05 -5.00
CA ILE A 351 9.87 35.94 -5.74
C ILE A 351 9.17 34.99 -4.77
N GLY A 352 9.81 34.66 -3.65
CA GLY A 352 9.32 33.69 -2.67
C GLY A 352 8.07 34.14 -1.93
N VAL A 353 7.99 35.42 -1.54
CA VAL A 353 6.81 35.98 -0.85
C VAL A 353 5.60 35.90 -1.76
N GLN A 354 5.73 36.33 -3.02
CA GLN A 354 4.65 36.24 -4.00
C GLN A 354 4.24 34.78 -4.24
N ALA A 355 5.22 33.87 -4.39
CA ALA A 355 4.96 32.44 -4.57
C ALA A 355 4.20 31.84 -3.38
N PHE A 356 4.57 32.18 -2.14
CA PHE A 356 3.96 31.61 -0.95
C PHE A 356 2.48 32.02 -0.79
N HIS A 357 2.13 33.28 -1.06
CA HIS A 357 0.72 33.71 -1.08
C HIS A 357 -0.10 32.88 -2.09
N ILE A 358 0.41 32.72 -3.33
CA ILE A 358 -0.32 32.00 -4.37
C ILE A 358 -0.45 30.51 -4.06
N ILE A 359 0.65 29.88 -3.63
CA ILE A 359 0.67 28.43 -3.33
C ILE A 359 -0.11 28.12 -2.06
N GLY A 360 -0.16 29.03 -1.08
CA GLY A 360 -0.92 28.87 0.16
C GLY A 360 -2.38 28.48 -0.10
N ILE A 361 -3.00 29.09 -1.12
CA ILE A 361 -4.38 28.80 -1.57
C ILE A 361 -4.57 27.31 -1.93
N SER A 362 -3.50 26.60 -2.37
CA SER A 362 -3.56 25.19 -2.76
C SER A 362 -3.67 24.22 -1.58
N PHE A 363 -3.40 24.65 -0.34
CA PHE A 363 -3.34 23.75 0.82
C PHE A 363 -4.70 23.12 1.16
N LEU A 364 -5.80 23.87 1.01
CA LEU A 364 -7.14 23.34 1.28
C LEU A 364 -7.59 22.34 0.18
N PRO A 365 -7.48 22.65 -1.13
CA PRO A 365 -7.71 21.67 -2.20
C PRO A 365 -6.74 20.48 -2.18
N ALA A 366 -5.54 20.61 -1.61
CA ALA A 366 -4.58 19.53 -1.48
C ALA A 366 -5.06 18.38 -0.56
N VAL A 367 -6.00 18.65 0.35
CA VAL A 367 -6.51 17.63 1.26
C VAL A 367 -7.24 16.50 0.51
N PRO A 368 -8.31 16.76 -0.26
CA PRO A 368 -8.99 15.72 -1.03
C PRO A 368 -8.08 15.12 -2.11
N SER A 369 -7.22 15.92 -2.76
CA SER A 369 -6.32 15.42 -3.81
C SER A 369 -5.30 14.40 -3.30
N LEU A 370 -4.92 14.46 -2.01
CA LEU A 370 -3.95 13.55 -1.39
C LEU A 370 -4.61 12.42 -0.58
N ILE A 371 -5.74 12.67 0.09
CA ILE A 371 -6.43 11.62 0.86
C ILE A 371 -7.14 10.61 -0.05
N LEU A 372 -7.74 11.05 -1.16
CA LEU A 372 -8.53 10.16 -2.01
C LEU A 372 -7.69 9.11 -2.76
N PRO A 373 -6.49 9.42 -3.31
CA PRO A 373 -5.58 8.39 -3.83
C PRO A 373 -5.21 7.34 -2.78
N VAL A 374 -4.96 7.76 -1.54
CA VAL A 374 -4.65 6.86 -0.42
C VAL A 374 -5.86 5.99 -0.06
N PHE A 375 -7.07 6.54 -0.11
CA PHE A 375 -8.29 5.76 0.04
C PHE A 375 -8.39 4.65 -1.01
N PHE A 376 -8.18 4.98 -2.29
CA PHE A 376 -8.22 3.99 -3.37
C PHE A 376 -7.13 2.93 -3.23
N GLN A 377 -5.93 3.33 -2.82
CA GLN A 377 -4.84 2.42 -2.49
C GLN A 377 -5.24 1.45 -1.37
N ALA A 378 -5.81 1.96 -0.27
CA ALA A 378 -6.18 1.17 0.90
C ALA A 378 -7.29 0.13 0.61
N ILE A 379 -8.23 0.43 -0.30
CA ILE A 379 -9.25 -0.56 -0.73
C ILE A 379 -8.75 -1.49 -1.84
N GLY A 380 -7.50 -1.33 -2.30
CA GLY A 380 -6.89 -2.13 -3.36
C GLY A 380 -7.32 -1.75 -4.79
N ALA A 381 -7.87 -0.55 -4.99
CA ALA A 381 -8.20 0.02 -6.28
C ALA A 381 -7.00 0.81 -6.83
N ALA A 382 -5.99 0.10 -7.36
CA ALA A 382 -4.75 0.69 -7.83
C ALA A 382 -4.91 1.73 -8.94
N LEU A 383 -5.78 1.46 -9.93
CA LEU A 383 -5.92 2.32 -11.11
C LEU A 383 -6.42 3.75 -10.77
N PRO A 384 -7.54 3.95 -10.04
CA PRO A 384 -7.95 5.31 -9.63
C PRO A 384 -6.89 6.02 -8.78
N SER A 385 -6.18 5.28 -7.92
CA SER A 385 -5.12 5.84 -7.06
C SER A 385 -3.95 6.39 -7.86
N VAL A 386 -3.45 5.61 -8.83
CA VAL A 386 -2.37 6.00 -9.73
C VAL A 386 -2.80 7.11 -10.66
N LEU A 387 -4.00 7.04 -11.25
CA LEU A 387 -4.52 8.04 -12.17
C LEU A 387 -4.62 9.41 -11.50
N LEU A 388 -5.18 9.50 -10.29
CA LEU A 388 -5.24 10.76 -9.54
C LEU A 388 -3.85 11.33 -9.25
N SER A 389 -2.89 10.47 -8.90
CA SER A 389 -1.51 10.88 -8.62
C SER A 389 -0.80 11.42 -9.87
N LEU A 390 -1.01 10.76 -11.02
CA LEU A 390 -0.52 11.21 -12.32
C LEU A 390 -1.17 12.51 -12.76
N THR A 391 -2.49 12.65 -12.57
CA THR A 391 -3.18 13.89 -12.89
C THR A 391 -2.63 15.04 -12.08
N ARG A 392 -2.42 14.86 -10.78
CA ARG A 392 -1.88 15.90 -9.90
C ARG A 392 -0.49 16.35 -10.34
N GLN A 393 0.42 15.41 -10.56
CA GLN A 393 1.85 15.73 -10.69
C GLN A 393 2.29 15.90 -12.15
N ILE A 394 1.74 15.11 -13.07
CA ILE A 394 2.21 15.04 -14.46
C ILE A 394 1.21 15.67 -15.42
N PHE A 395 -0.05 15.25 -15.44
CA PHE A 395 -1.00 15.70 -16.47
C PHE A 395 -1.57 17.10 -16.21
N CYS A 396 -1.50 17.60 -14.98
CA CYS A 396 -1.99 18.93 -14.63
C CYS A 396 -0.83 19.86 -14.24
N LEU A 397 -0.09 19.57 -13.16
CA LEU A 397 0.92 20.49 -12.64
C LEU A 397 1.97 20.88 -13.69
N ILE A 398 2.65 19.93 -14.35
CA ILE A 398 3.72 20.26 -15.32
C ILE A 398 3.19 21.06 -16.52
N PRO A 399 2.16 20.62 -17.28
CA PRO A 399 1.65 21.38 -18.42
C PRO A 399 1.12 22.76 -18.05
N VAL A 400 0.41 22.88 -16.93
CA VAL A 400 -0.13 24.16 -16.48
C VAL A 400 1.00 25.09 -16.04
N PHE A 401 2.00 24.57 -15.32
CA PHE A 401 3.18 25.34 -14.91
C PHE A 401 3.96 25.85 -16.13
N TRP A 402 4.22 24.99 -17.12
CA TRP A 402 4.86 25.36 -18.37
C TRP A 402 4.03 26.36 -19.20
N LEU A 403 2.71 26.24 -19.21
CA LEU A 403 1.85 27.17 -19.94
C LEU A 403 1.92 28.57 -19.32
N PHE A 404 1.81 28.68 -18.00
CA PHE A 404 1.95 29.95 -17.30
C PHE A 404 3.37 30.51 -17.36
N SER A 405 4.38 29.64 -17.49
CA SER A 405 5.77 30.06 -17.67
C SER A 405 6.03 30.74 -19.03
N ARG A 406 5.08 30.71 -19.96
CA ARG A 406 5.16 31.52 -21.19
C ARG A 406 4.66 32.95 -21.01
N ILE A 407 3.98 33.23 -19.89
CA ILE A 407 3.39 34.54 -19.60
C ILE A 407 4.30 35.31 -18.65
N ASP A 408 4.52 34.76 -17.45
CA ASP A 408 5.38 35.35 -16.42
C ASP A 408 5.70 34.30 -15.34
N LEU A 409 6.82 34.48 -14.63
CA LEU A 409 7.21 33.67 -13.48
C LEU A 409 6.13 33.70 -12.39
N ALA A 410 5.55 34.86 -12.10
CA ALA A 410 4.53 35.01 -11.07
C ALA A 410 3.30 34.11 -11.30
N TYR A 411 2.88 33.92 -12.55
CA TYR A 411 1.73 33.09 -12.88
C TYR A 411 2.02 31.60 -12.80
N THR A 412 3.29 31.17 -12.88
CA THR A 412 3.66 29.74 -12.78
C THR A 412 3.16 29.10 -11.50
N TRP A 413 3.18 29.86 -10.39
CA TRP A 413 2.75 29.42 -9.07
C TRP A 413 1.25 29.09 -9.01
N LEU A 414 0.41 29.63 -9.90
CA LEU A 414 -1.02 29.27 -10.00
C LEU A 414 -1.24 27.82 -10.46
N ALA A 415 -0.23 27.17 -11.03
CA ALA A 415 -0.34 25.78 -11.42
C ALA A 415 -0.57 24.85 -10.21
N PHE A 416 -0.06 25.20 -9.03
CA PHE A 416 -0.28 24.44 -7.79
C PHE A 416 -1.77 24.38 -7.40
N PRO A 417 -2.46 25.51 -7.12
CA PRO A 417 -3.87 25.47 -6.77
C PRO A 417 -4.74 24.86 -7.88
N ILE A 418 -4.44 25.11 -9.17
CA ILE A 418 -5.19 24.51 -10.28
C ILE A 418 -5.05 22.98 -10.27
N ALA A 419 -3.82 22.46 -10.15
CA ALA A 419 -3.57 21.02 -10.11
C ALA A 419 -4.26 20.34 -8.93
N GLU A 420 -4.25 20.99 -7.76
CA GLU A 420 -4.89 20.47 -6.55
C GLU A 420 -6.43 20.49 -6.67
N VAL A 421 -7.03 21.54 -7.22
CA VAL A 421 -8.49 21.64 -7.45
C VAL A 421 -8.96 20.62 -8.49
N VAL A 422 -8.27 20.50 -9.63
CA VAL A 422 -8.62 19.54 -10.69
C VAL A 422 -8.54 18.12 -10.16
N THR A 423 -7.43 17.77 -9.49
CA THR A 423 -7.24 16.43 -8.93
C THR A 423 -8.22 16.15 -7.80
N GLY A 424 -8.43 17.09 -6.89
CA GLY A 424 -9.39 16.97 -5.79
C GLY A 424 -10.80 16.71 -6.32
N THR A 425 -11.22 17.46 -7.33
CA THR A 425 -12.54 17.31 -7.97
C THR A 425 -12.69 15.95 -8.65
N LEU A 426 -11.71 15.52 -9.45
CA LEU A 426 -11.69 14.20 -10.07
C LEU A 426 -11.70 13.07 -9.03
N GLY A 427 -10.95 13.24 -7.94
CA GLY A 427 -10.94 12.30 -6.82
C GLY A 427 -12.30 12.19 -6.16
N LEU A 428 -12.98 13.32 -5.92
CA LEU A 428 -14.34 13.38 -5.39
C LEU A 428 -15.32 12.67 -6.32
N CYS A 429 -15.24 12.88 -7.63
CA CYS A 429 -16.05 12.18 -8.62
C CYS A 429 -15.85 10.66 -8.54
N PHE A 430 -14.61 10.17 -8.52
CA PHE A 430 -14.32 8.74 -8.38
C PHE A 430 -14.83 8.19 -7.04
N TYR A 431 -14.70 8.96 -5.96
CA TYR A 431 -15.14 8.57 -4.63
C TYR A 431 -16.67 8.44 -4.55
N LEU A 432 -17.40 9.42 -5.09
CA LEU A 432 -18.86 9.39 -5.17
C LEU A 432 -19.35 8.23 -6.05
N HIS A 433 -18.69 7.97 -7.17
CA HIS A 433 -18.98 6.80 -8.00
C HIS A 433 -18.79 5.49 -7.22
N ARG A 434 -17.74 5.40 -6.39
CA ARG A 434 -17.56 4.23 -5.51
C ARG A 434 -18.62 4.08 -4.44
N ILE A 435 -19.04 5.18 -3.80
CA ILE A 435 -20.13 5.15 -2.83
C ILE A 435 -21.42 4.66 -3.49
N HIS A 436 -21.74 5.15 -4.70
CA HIS A 436 -22.92 4.74 -5.44
C HIS A 436 -22.95 3.23 -5.71
N ILE A 437 -21.79 2.64 -6.05
CA ILE A 437 -21.66 1.18 -6.18
C ILE A 437 -21.94 0.48 -4.85
N TRP A 438 -21.38 0.97 -3.73
CA TRP A 438 -21.62 0.39 -2.41
C TRP A 438 -23.07 0.45 -1.98
N ASP A 439 -23.77 1.54 -2.28
CA ASP A 439 -25.18 1.69 -1.94
C ASP A 439 -26.08 0.79 -2.80
N ARG A 440 -25.75 0.57 -4.08
CA ARG A 440 -26.40 -0.45 -4.92
C ARG A 440 -26.18 -1.87 -4.38
N CYS A 441 -24.96 -2.18 -3.94
CA CYS A 441 -24.66 -3.49 -3.34
C CYS A 441 -25.38 -3.70 -1.99
N LYS A 442 -25.61 -2.63 -1.21
CA LYS A 442 -26.45 -2.70 0.01
C LYS A 442 -27.92 -2.89 -0.30
N GLY A 443 -28.43 -2.29 -1.39
CA GLY A 443 -29.78 -2.53 -1.88
C GLY A 443 -30.00 -3.98 -2.34
N ALA A 444 -28.92 -4.69 -2.66
CA ALA A 444 -28.90 -6.12 -2.98
C ALA A 444 -28.50 -7.01 -1.78
N ALA A 445 -28.25 -6.44 -0.59
CA ALA A 445 -28.00 -7.22 0.61
C ALA A 445 -29.31 -7.85 1.10
N PRO A 446 -29.32 -9.12 1.53
CA PRO A 446 -30.53 -9.75 2.04
C PRO A 446 -31.06 -8.94 3.23
N LYS A 447 -32.36 -8.66 3.23
CA LYS A 447 -33.05 -8.12 4.42
C LYS A 447 -32.73 -9.03 5.61
N PRO A 448 -32.58 -8.47 6.82
CA PRO A 448 -32.34 -9.28 8.01
C PRO A 448 -33.40 -10.38 8.09
N GLU A 449 -32.93 -11.61 8.28
CA GLU A 449 -33.77 -12.79 8.46
C GLU A 449 -34.95 -12.44 9.36
N ARG A 450 -36.16 -12.61 8.83
CA ARG A 450 -37.33 -12.77 9.68
C ARG A 450 -37.01 -13.96 10.57
N LYS A 451 -36.79 -13.72 11.87
CA LYS A 451 -36.73 -14.77 12.89
C LYS A 451 -37.91 -15.72 12.66
N GLY A 452 -37.63 -16.91 12.15
CA GLY A 452 -38.62 -17.91 11.75
C GLY A 452 -38.48 -18.49 10.33
N ALA A 453 -37.60 -17.97 9.46
CA ALA A 453 -37.33 -18.58 8.16
C ALA A 453 -36.26 -19.69 8.28
N THR A 454 -36.62 -20.94 7.98
CA THR A 454 -35.67 -22.05 7.89
C THR A 454 -34.63 -21.76 6.80
N ALA A 455 -33.35 -21.88 7.14
CA ALA A 455 -32.25 -21.64 6.20
C ALA A 455 -32.29 -22.72 5.09
N MET A 456 -32.59 -22.31 3.86
CA MET A 456 -32.66 -23.21 2.70
C MET A 456 -31.27 -23.38 2.08
N LYS A 457 -31.00 -24.60 1.59
CA LYS A 457 -29.81 -24.97 0.82
C LYS A 457 -30.23 -25.55 -0.53
N LEU A 458 -29.36 -25.41 -1.52
CA LEU A 458 -29.52 -26.03 -2.83
C LEU A 458 -28.43 -27.08 -3.02
N ILE A 459 -28.84 -28.34 -3.15
CA ILE A 459 -27.95 -29.44 -3.49
C ILE A 459 -28.02 -29.65 -5.01
N THR A 460 -26.88 -29.47 -5.69
CA THR A 460 -26.71 -29.85 -7.10
C THR A 460 -26.01 -31.20 -7.15
N ALA A 461 -26.75 -32.25 -7.48
CA ALA A 461 -26.25 -33.62 -7.55
C ALA A 461 -26.10 -34.06 -9.01
N ILE A 462 -24.88 -34.32 -9.45
CA ILE A 462 -24.58 -34.90 -10.77
C ILE A 462 -24.44 -36.40 -10.58
N VAL A 463 -25.44 -37.16 -11.04
CA VAL A 463 -25.57 -38.60 -10.89
C VAL A 463 -25.40 -39.29 -12.24
N ASN A 464 -24.77 -40.46 -12.28
CA ASN A 464 -24.66 -41.25 -13.50
C ASN A 464 -26.06 -41.69 -13.98
N ARG A 465 -26.33 -41.66 -15.30
CA ARG A 465 -27.64 -42.01 -15.87
C ARG A 465 -28.18 -43.37 -15.45
N ARG A 466 -27.31 -44.35 -15.15
CA ARG A 466 -27.71 -45.69 -14.70
C ARG A 466 -28.29 -45.70 -13.28
N ASP A 467 -27.78 -44.85 -12.40
CA ASP A 467 -28.18 -44.79 -10.99
C ASP A 467 -29.32 -43.76 -10.76
N THR A 468 -29.62 -42.91 -11.75
CA THR A 468 -30.59 -41.81 -11.59
C THR A 468 -31.98 -42.28 -11.16
N SER A 469 -32.48 -43.39 -11.70
CA SER A 469 -33.84 -43.85 -11.40
C SER A 469 -33.99 -44.26 -9.94
N GLU A 470 -33.01 -44.99 -9.39
CA GLU A 470 -32.98 -45.41 -7.98
C GLU A 470 -32.81 -44.21 -7.04
N VAL A 471 -31.89 -43.30 -7.35
CA VAL A 471 -31.69 -42.07 -6.57
C VAL A 471 -32.95 -41.21 -6.54
N CYS A 472 -33.63 -41.05 -7.68
CA CYS A 472 -34.87 -40.28 -7.75
C CYS A 472 -35.99 -40.92 -6.91
N ALA A 473 -36.14 -42.25 -6.97
CA ALA A 473 -37.15 -42.97 -6.18
C ALA A 473 -36.88 -42.79 -4.68
N ALA A 474 -35.64 -43.04 -4.23
CA ALA A 474 -35.27 -42.95 -2.83
C ALA A 474 -35.37 -41.51 -2.27
N LEU A 475 -35.06 -40.49 -3.06
CA LEU A 475 -35.27 -39.09 -2.66
C LEU A 475 -36.76 -38.74 -2.54
N THR A 476 -37.59 -39.25 -3.44
CA THR A 476 -39.05 -39.02 -3.42
C THR A 476 -39.68 -39.69 -2.21
N ASP A 477 -39.32 -40.94 -1.90
CA ASP A 477 -39.82 -41.69 -0.74
C ASP A 477 -39.43 -41.02 0.59
N ALA A 478 -38.26 -40.37 0.64
CA ALA A 478 -37.81 -39.58 1.78
C ALA A 478 -38.38 -38.14 1.81
N GLY A 479 -39.29 -37.80 0.90
CA GLY A 479 -39.98 -36.50 0.87
C GLY A 479 -39.09 -35.33 0.42
N PHE A 480 -38.12 -35.56 -0.45
CA PHE A 480 -37.36 -34.49 -1.11
C PHE A 480 -37.96 -34.14 -2.47
N TYR A 481 -38.09 -32.83 -2.74
CA TYR A 481 -38.46 -32.32 -4.05
C TYR A 481 -37.21 -31.95 -4.84
N PHE A 482 -37.17 -32.32 -6.11
CA PHE A 482 -36.03 -32.04 -6.97
C PHE A 482 -36.43 -31.82 -8.44
N THR A 483 -35.62 -31.05 -9.15
CA THR A 483 -35.71 -30.89 -10.60
C THR A 483 -34.61 -31.71 -11.27
N ARG A 484 -34.98 -32.59 -12.21
CA ARG A 484 -34.05 -33.41 -12.97
C ARG A 484 -33.74 -32.78 -14.33
N MET A 485 -32.47 -32.63 -14.65
CA MET A 485 -31.97 -32.17 -15.95
C MET A 485 -31.03 -33.21 -16.55
N ALA A 486 -31.08 -33.41 -17.87
CA ALA A 486 -30.09 -34.23 -18.57
C ALA A 486 -28.77 -33.46 -18.67
N SER A 487 -27.64 -34.13 -18.41
CA SER A 487 -26.30 -33.54 -18.52
C SER A 487 -25.30 -34.54 -19.10
N THR A 488 -24.21 -34.05 -19.70
CA THR A 488 -23.16 -34.90 -20.30
C THR A 488 -21.79 -34.49 -19.76
N GLY A 489 -20.97 -35.49 -19.40
CA GLY A 489 -19.61 -35.26 -18.88
C GLY A 489 -18.57 -35.15 -20.00
N GLY A 490 -17.68 -34.16 -19.91
CA GLY A 490 -16.72 -33.82 -20.98
C GLY A 490 -15.62 -34.84 -21.28
N PHE A 491 -15.35 -35.80 -20.38
CA PHE A 491 -14.24 -36.76 -20.55
C PHE A 491 -14.67 -38.12 -21.11
N LEU A 492 -15.93 -38.53 -20.94
CA LEU A 492 -16.39 -39.89 -21.30
C LEU A 492 -17.59 -39.89 -22.25
N THR A 493 -18.13 -38.73 -22.65
CA THR A 493 -19.42 -38.59 -23.35
C THR A 493 -20.58 -39.36 -22.68
N GLY A 494 -20.40 -39.79 -21.43
CA GLY A 494 -21.37 -40.55 -20.66
C GLY A 494 -22.54 -39.66 -20.25
N GLY A 495 -23.76 -40.19 -20.42
CA GLY A 495 -24.96 -39.53 -19.97
C GLY A 495 -25.00 -39.46 -18.44
N ASN A 496 -25.18 -38.26 -17.91
CA ASN A 496 -25.44 -37.98 -16.51
C ASN A 496 -26.85 -37.38 -16.35
N SER A 497 -27.31 -37.27 -15.11
CA SER A 497 -28.46 -36.48 -14.75
C SER A 497 -28.08 -35.54 -13.61
N THR A 498 -28.38 -34.26 -13.76
CA THR A 498 -28.21 -33.27 -12.71
C THR A 498 -29.54 -33.11 -11.98
N LEU A 499 -29.54 -33.34 -10.67
CA LEU A 499 -30.67 -33.12 -9.77
C LEU A 499 -30.43 -31.82 -8.99
N LEU A 500 -31.40 -30.91 -9.01
CA LEU A 500 -31.42 -29.70 -8.18
C LEU A 500 -32.41 -29.93 -7.03
N ILE A 501 -31.90 -30.00 -5.81
CA ILE A 501 -32.68 -30.34 -4.61
C ILE A 501 -32.66 -29.15 -3.65
N GLY A 502 -33.80 -28.46 -3.50
CA GLY A 502 -33.96 -27.41 -2.51
C GLY A 502 -34.45 -28.01 -1.19
N THR A 503 -33.69 -27.85 -0.11
CA THR A 503 -34.04 -28.42 1.20
C THR A 503 -33.55 -27.57 2.36
N GLU A 504 -34.09 -27.79 3.54
CA GLU A 504 -33.67 -27.11 4.77
C GLU A 504 -32.28 -27.60 5.21
N GLU A 505 -31.49 -26.72 5.84
CA GLU A 505 -30.10 -26.99 6.23
C GLU A 505 -29.92 -28.27 7.06
N ASP A 506 -30.86 -28.55 7.97
CA ASP A 506 -30.89 -29.74 8.82
C ASP A 506 -31.16 -31.04 8.05
N ARG A 507 -31.83 -30.96 6.89
CA ARG A 507 -32.13 -32.11 6.02
C ARG A 507 -31.06 -32.41 4.98
N VAL A 508 -30.07 -31.52 4.81
CA VAL A 508 -28.95 -31.74 3.87
C VAL A 508 -28.18 -33.04 4.14
N PRO A 509 -27.80 -33.40 5.38
CA PRO A 509 -27.09 -34.66 5.64
C PRO A 509 -27.89 -35.89 5.22
N GLN A 510 -29.21 -35.87 5.41
CA GLN A 510 -30.12 -36.94 5.01
C GLN A 510 -30.16 -37.11 3.48
N ALA A 511 -30.28 -36.01 2.72
CA ALA A 511 -30.25 -36.04 1.26
C ALA A 511 -28.94 -36.62 0.71
N ILE A 512 -27.80 -36.20 1.29
CA ILE A 512 -26.47 -36.71 0.91
C ILE A 512 -26.35 -38.21 1.20
N ALA A 513 -26.87 -38.68 2.34
CA ALA A 513 -26.84 -40.09 2.71
C ALA A 513 -27.65 -40.96 1.73
N ILE A 514 -28.84 -40.51 1.34
CA ILE A 514 -29.69 -41.19 0.35
C ILE A 514 -28.98 -41.30 -0.99
N ILE A 515 -28.41 -40.20 -1.49
CA ILE A 515 -27.70 -40.23 -2.78
C ILE A 515 -26.48 -41.15 -2.70
N ARG A 516 -25.75 -41.14 -1.57
CA ARG A 516 -24.59 -42.01 -1.37
C ARG A 516 -24.95 -43.50 -1.33
N GLN A 517 -26.06 -43.87 -0.69
CA GLN A 517 -26.50 -45.26 -0.60
C GLN A 517 -26.96 -45.84 -1.94
N ASN A 518 -27.49 -44.98 -2.83
CA ASN A 518 -28.07 -45.37 -4.11
C ASN A 518 -27.16 -45.07 -5.31
N CYS A 519 -25.89 -44.72 -5.09
CA CYS A 519 -24.90 -44.50 -6.15
C CYS A 519 -23.76 -45.51 -6.04
N SER A 520 -23.43 -46.19 -7.13
CA SER A 520 -22.37 -47.20 -7.16
C SER A 520 -21.12 -46.70 -7.89
N ARG A 521 -19.93 -46.85 -7.30
CA ARG A 521 -18.67 -46.73 -8.02
C ARG A 521 -18.35 -48.07 -8.69
N ARG A 522 -18.03 -48.06 -9.99
CA ARG A 522 -17.73 -49.26 -10.76
C ARG A 522 -16.44 -49.06 -11.54
N THR A 523 -15.72 -50.13 -11.84
CA THR A 523 -14.54 -50.06 -12.72
C THR A 523 -14.95 -50.48 -14.12
N GLU A 524 -14.86 -49.57 -15.09
CA GLU A 524 -15.05 -49.89 -16.50
C GLU A 524 -13.71 -49.95 -17.20
N LYS A 525 -13.51 -51.00 -18.01
CA LYS A 525 -12.35 -51.14 -18.89
C LYS A 525 -12.65 -50.36 -20.17
N ILE A 526 -11.96 -49.24 -20.35
CA ILE A 526 -12.13 -48.41 -21.54
C ILE A 526 -10.98 -48.70 -22.49
N SER A 527 -11.32 -49.06 -23.73
CA SER A 527 -10.35 -49.15 -24.81
C SER A 527 -9.85 -47.74 -25.15
N SER A 528 -8.58 -47.48 -24.91
CA SER A 528 -7.92 -46.22 -25.28
C SER A 528 -7.94 -46.07 -26.81
N ASN A 529 -8.73 -45.12 -27.33
CA ASN A 529 -8.67 -44.66 -28.73
C ASN A 529 -7.60 -43.57 -28.92
N VAL A 530 -6.48 -43.63 -28.19
CA VAL A 530 -5.34 -42.77 -28.47
C VAL A 530 -4.64 -43.33 -29.71
N GLN A 531 -4.81 -42.68 -30.87
CA GLN A 531 -3.98 -42.92 -32.04
C GLN A 531 -2.56 -42.43 -31.73
N LEU A 532 -1.72 -43.32 -31.22
CA LEU A 532 -0.28 -43.16 -31.21
C LEU A 532 0.26 -43.44 -32.62
N ALA A 533 1.27 -42.69 -33.05
CA ALA A 533 1.91 -42.80 -34.37
C ALA A 533 2.62 -44.15 -34.65
N THR A 534 2.58 -45.08 -33.69
CA THR A 534 3.12 -46.44 -33.81
C THR A 534 2.09 -47.45 -33.30
N PRO A 535 1.90 -48.60 -33.97
CA PRO A 535 0.90 -49.59 -33.60
C PRO A 535 1.31 -50.32 -32.31
N SER A 536 0.96 -49.75 -31.16
CA SER A 536 0.99 -50.46 -29.88
C SER A 536 -0.41 -50.98 -29.59
N ALA A 537 -0.51 -52.26 -29.20
CA ALA A 537 -1.76 -52.87 -28.76
C ALA A 537 -2.42 -52.01 -27.67
N ALA A 538 -3.73 -51.74 -27.83
CA ALA A 538 -4.50 -50.96 -26.86
C ALA A 538 -4.65 -51.77 -25.57
N TYR A 539 -3.93 -51.39 -24.52
CA TYR A 539 -4.19 -51.91 -23.19
C TYR A 539 -5.47 -51.24 -22.65
N PRO A 540 -6.50 -52.01 -22.25
CA PRO A 540 -7.70 -51.44 -21.65
C PRO A 540 -7.32 -50.79 -20.32
N THR A 541 -7.53 -49.48 -20.22
CA THR A 541 -7.30 -48.75 -18.97
C THR A 541 -8.54 -48.92 -18.11
N GLU A 542 -8.35 -49.43 -16.90
CA GLU A 542 -9.41 -49.49 -15.89
C GLU A 542 -9.67 -48.07 -15.37
N VAL A 543 -10.85 -47.53 -15.67
CA VAL A 543 -11.31 -46.23 -15.17
C VAL A 543 -12.48 -46.47 -14.24
N THR A 544 -12.44 -45.90 -13.04
CA THR A 544 -13.61 -45.94 -12.16
C THR A 544 -14.69 -45.01 -12.72
N VAL A 545 -15.79 -45.58 -13.19
CA VAL A 545 -16.97 -44.88 -13.72
C VAL A 545 -18.14 -45.07 -12.76
N GLY A 546 -18.83 -43.99 -12.41
CA GLY A 546 -19.98 -44.01 -11.50
C GLY A 546 -19.80 -43.15 -10.25
N GLY A 547 -20.81 -43.16 -9.38
CA GLY A 547 -20.92 -42.25 -8.23
C GLY A 547 -21.64 -40.94 -8.54
N ALA A 548 -21.80 -40.11 -7.50
CA ALA A 548 -22.39 -38.78 -7.61
C ALA A 548 -21.41 -37.69 -7.19
N THR A 549 -21.43 -36.56 -7.90
CA THR A 549 -20.76 -35.31 -7.49
C THR A 549 -21.80 -34.37 -6.90
N LEU A 550 -21.59 -33.93 -5.67
CA LEU A 550 -22.55 -33.09 -4.94
C LEU A 550 -21.94 -31.71 -4.66
N PHE A 551 -22.68 -30.66 -5.00
CA PHE A 551 -22.40 -29.30 -4.56
C PHE A 551 -23.53 -28.85 -3.64
N VAL A 552 -23.20 -28.30 -2.47
CA VAL A 552 -24.16 -27.68 -1.56
C VAL A 552 -23.89 -26.19 -1.56
N SER A 553 -24.89 -25.41 -1.98
CA SER A 553 -24.81 -23.96 -2.05
C SER A 553 -25.81 -23.33 -1.08
N ASP A 554 -25.40 -22.24 -0.45
CA ASP A 554 -26.30 -21.42 0.37
C ASP A 554 -27.32 -20.73 -0.53
N VAL A 555 -28.60 -20.83 -0.19
CA VAL A 555 -29.67 -20.13 -0.89
C VAL A 555 -29.97 -18.83 -0.16
N THR A 556 -29.58 -17.71 -0.77
CA THR A 556 -29.77 -16.39 -0.16
C THR A 556 -31.23 -15.92 -0.14
N GLN A 557 -32.08 -16.47 -1.02
CA GLN A 557 -33.51 -16.19 -1.10
C GLN A 557 -34.24 -17.39 -1.72
N PHE A 558 -35.31 -17.85 -1.07
CA PHE A 558 -36.20 -18.91 -1.57
C PHE A 558 -37.64 -18.43 -1.46
N GLU A 559 -38.38 -18.48 -2.57
CA GLU A 559 -39.81 -18.17 -2.62
C GLU A 559 -40.53 -19.33 -3.28
N LYS A 560 -41.56 -19.86 -2.61
CA LYS A 560 -42.46 -20.85 -3.18
C LYS A 560 -43.73 -20.09 -3.58
N ILE A 561 -43.86 -19.83 -4.88
CA ILE A 561 -45.00 -19.10 -5.47
C ILE A 561 -46.11 -20.09 -5.83
#